data_AF-A0A959EBB2-F1
#
_entry.id   AF-A0A959EBB2-F1
#
_cell.length_a   1.000
_cell.length_b   1.000
_cell.length_c   1.000
_cell.angle_alpha   90.00
_cell.angle_beta   90.00
_cell.angle_gamma   90.00
#
_symmetry.space_group_name_H-M   'P 1'
#
loop_
_entity.id
_entity.type
_entity.pdbx_description
1 polymer ?
#
loop_
_entity_poly.entity_id
_entity_poly.type
_entity_poly.pdbx_seq_one_letter_code
_entity_poly.pdbx_strand_id
1 'polypeptide(L)'
;LLDRPTLTGDMDGLVQFLDADQRKAMANPVAVELKAGHCTFHHPLMVHGSYANYTERPRRAFVLNVFKDGVISNSDEVLLEGVPVIPRGEKMGGRFFPLLMKGGYGL
;
A
#
# COMPACT_ATOMS: atom_id res chain seq x y z
N LEU A 1 -11.30 -11.72 4.59
CA LEU A 1 -10.34 -11.18 3.61
C LEU A 1 -10.08 -12.26 2.56
N LEU A 2 -9.70 -11.90 1.33
CA LEU A 2 -9.20 -12.87 0.37
C LEU A 2 -7.98 -13.59 0.96
N ASP A 3 -7.85 -14.89 0.70
CA ASP A 3 -6.63 -15.62 1.02
C ASP A 3 -5.46 -14.93 0.32
N ARG A 4 -4.39 -14.63 1.07
CA ARG A 4 -3.22 -13.90 0.56
C ARG A 4 -2.54 -14.79 -0.48
N PRO A 5 -2.67 -14.49 -1.79
CA PRO A 5 -2.02 -15.31 -2.79
C PRO A 5 -0.53 -14.99 -2.75
N THR A 6 0.32 -16.00 -2.97
CA THR A 6 1.75 -15.79 -3.14
C THR A 6 2.00 -15.16 -4.52
N LEU A 7 1.79 -13.85 -4.63
CA LEU A 7 2.01 -13.04 -5.84
C LEU A 7 3.50 -12.66 -5.98
N THR A 8 4.41 -13.61 -5.78
CA THR A 8 5.83 -13.34 -5.99
C THR A 8 6.16 -13.47 -7.47
N GLY A 9 6.36 -12.33 -8.14
CA GLY A 9 6.99 -12.25 -9.45
C GLY A 9 6.06 -12.35 -10.67
N ASP A 10 4.82 -12.82 -10.50
CA ASP A 10 3.85 -12.94 -11.59
C ASP A 10 2.62 -12.05 -11.35
N MET A 11 2.55 -10.93 -12.09
CA MET A 11 1.41 -10.01 -12.06
C MET A 11 0.14 -10.65 -12.65
N ASP A 12 0.28 -11.62 -13.55
CA ASP A 12 -0.85 -12.33 -14.15
C ASP A 12 -1.42 -13.37 -13.19
N GLY A 13 -0.66 -13.79 -12.18
CA GLY A 13 -1.13 -14.65 -11.09
C GLY A 13 -2.32 -14.08 -10.31
N LEU A 14 -2.58 -12.76 -10.39
CA LEU A 14 -3.76 -12.14 -9.80
C LEU A 14 -5.04 -12.41 -10.62
N VAL A 15 -4.92 -12.57 -11.94
CA VAL A 15 -6.06 -12.61 -12.89
C VAL A 15 -7.06 -13.72 -12.55
N GLN A 16 -6.58 -14.83 -11.97
CA GLN A 16 -7.42 -15.96 -11.57
C GLN A 16 -8.38 -15.63 -10.42
N PHE A 17 -8.09 -14.61 -9.61
CA PHE A 17 -8.91 -14.20 -8.46
C PHE A 17 -9.90 -13.07 -8.78
N LEU A 18 -9.83 -12.53 -9.99
CA LEU A 18 -10.65 -11.39 -10.41
C LEU A 18 -12.00 -11.86 -10.96
N ASP A 19 -13.03 -11.04 -10.85
CA ASP A 19 -14.27 -11.24 -11.61
C ASP A 19 -14.11 -10.80 -13.08
N ALA A 20 -15.17 -10.95 -13.88
CA ALA A 20 -15.12 -10.62 -15.31
C ALA A 20 -14.88 -9.12 -15.58
N ASP A 21 -15.47 -8.24 -14.77
CA ASP A 21 -15.34 -6.79 -14.93
C ASP A 21 -13.95 -6.32 -14.50
N GLN A 22 -13.44 -6.87 -13.39
CA GLN A 22 -12.08 -6.63 -12.91
C GLN A 22 -11.02 -7.10 -13.89
N ARG A 23 -11.19 -8.28 -14.52
CA ARG A 23 -10.30 -8.75 -15.58
C ARG A 23 -10.29 -7.81 -16.78
N LYS A 24 -11.47 -7.35 -17.19
CA LYS A 24 -11.60 -6.38 -18.28
C LYS A 24 -10.91 -5.06 -17.94
N ALA A 25 -11.05 -4.59 -16.71
CA ALA A 25 -10.35 -3.39 -16.23
C ALA A 25 -8.81 -3.57 -16.23
N MET A 26 -8.33 -4.74 -15.85
CA MET A 26 -6.90 -5.09 -15.86
C MET A 26 -6.30 -5.25 -17.25
N ALA A 27 -7.10 -5.44 -18.30
CA ALA A 27 -6.62 -5.63 -19.67
C ALA A 27 -5.95 -4.38 -20.27
N ASN A 28 -6.06 -3.22 -19.62
CA ASN A 28 -5.44 -1.97 -20.05
C ASN A 28 -4.70 -1.28 -18.89
N PRO A 29 -3.59 -1.85 -18.39
CA PRO A 29 -2.83 -1.24 -17.32
C PRO A 29 -2.14 0.04 -17.81
N VAL A 30 -2.17 1.10 -17.00
CA VAL A 30 -1.53 2.37 -17.33
C VAL A 30 -0.17 2.45 -16.65
N ALA A 31 0.89 2.62 -17.44
CA ALA A 31 2.23 2.86 -16.92
C ALA A 31 2.31 4.27 -16.33
N VAL A 32 2.80 4.36 -15.08
CA VAL A 32 3.02 5.64 -14.40
C VAL A 32 4.51 5.87 -14.27
N GLU A 33 5.11 6.47 -15.30
CA GLU A 33 6.54 6.76 -15.34
C GLU A 33 6.88 7.99 -14.47
N LEU A 34 7.95 7.88 -13.67
CA LEU A 34 8.33 8.92 -12.72
C LEU A 34 9.77 9.39 -12.94
N LYS A 35 9.95 10.71 -12.89
CA LYS A 35 11.27 11.34 -12.77
C LYS A 35 11.72 11.35 -11.31
N ALA A 36 13.02 11.50 -11.09
CA ALA A 36 13.56 11.66 -9.74
C ALA A 36 12.86 12.84 -9.02
N GLY A 37 12.37 12.60 -7.80
CA GLY A 37 11.62 13.58 -7.02
C GLY A 37 10.11 13.61 -7.27
N HIS A 38 9.60 12.86 -8.24
CA HIS A 38 8.15 12.72 -8.46
C HIS A 38 7.56 11.58 -7.62
N CYS A 39 6.24 11.63 -7.39
CA CYS A 39 5.52 10.61 -6.64
C CYS A 39 4.15 10.31 -7.26
N THR A 40 3.55 9.21 -6.80
CA THR A 40 2.20 8.77 -7.18
C THR A 40 1.42 8.44 -5.92
N PHE A 41 0.12 8.67 -5.96
CA PHE A 41 -0.81 8.25 -4.91
C PHE A 41 -1.70 7.15 -5.47
N HIS A 42 -1.86 6.06 -4.71
CA HIS A 42 -2.80 5.01 -5.04
C HIS A 42 -3.67 4.71 -3.82
N HIS A 43 -4.94 4.37 -4.09
CA HIS A 43 -5.84 3.89 -3.05
C HIS A 43 -5.41 2.48 -2.60
N PRO A 44 -5.55 2.08 -1.32
CA PRO A 44 -5.15 0.74 -0.85
C PRO A 44 -5.81 -0.45 -1.57
N LEU A 45 -6.94 -0.21 -2.25
CA LEU A 45 -7.65 -1.22 -3.05
C LEU A 45 -7.34 -1.15 -4.56
N MET A 46 -6.46 -0.24 -5.00
CA MET A 46 -6.04 -0.17 -6.39
C MET A 46 -5.03 -1.27 -6.69
N VAL A 47 -5.35 -2.16 -7.64
CA VAL A 47 -4.36 -3.11 -8.16
C VAL A 47 -3.26 -2.33 -8.87
N HIS A 48 -2.03 -2.53 -8.43
CA HIS A 48 -0.86 -1.90 -9.02
C HIS A 48 0.36 -2.79 -8.77
N GLY A 49 1.40 -2.56 -9.57
CA GLY A 49 2.64 -3.31 -9.47
C GLY A 49 3.71 -2.71 -10.36
N SER A 50 4.84 -3.39 -10.42
CA SER A 50 5.96 -2.95 -11.20
C SER A 50 6.60 -4.13 -11.90
N TYR A 51 6.92 -3.98 -13.17
CA TYR A 51 7.69 -4.97 -13.91
C TYR A 51 9.16 -5.00 -13.46
N ALA A 52 9.85 -6.06 -13.88
CA ALA A 52 11.28 -6.24 -13.69
C ALA A 52 12.08 -5.08 -14.29
N ASN A 53 13.19 -4.75 -13.64
CA ASN A 53 14.14 -3.76 -14.14
C ASN A 53 15.19 -4.45 -15.01
N TYR A 54 15.19 -4.16 -16.31
CA TYR A 54 16.13 -4.72 -17.28
C TYR A 54 17.34 -3.80 -17.56
N THR A 55 17.55 -2.76 -16.74
CA THR A 55 18.68 -1.84 -16.89
C THR A 55 19.78 -2.13 -15.89
N GLU A 56 21.01 -1.70 -16.21
CA GLU A 56 22.18 -1.81 -15.33
C GLU A 56 22.13 -0.88 -14.10
N ARG A 57 21.09 -0.04 -13.97
CA ARG A 57 20.96 0.94 -12.88
C ARG A 57 19.90 0.48 -11.88
N PRO A 58 20.14 0.58 -10.57
CA PRO A 58 19.15 0.19 -9.58
C PRO A 58 17.94 1.14 -9.59
N ARG A 59 16.73 0.56 -9.56
CA ARG A 59 15.50 1.31 -9.30
C ARG A 59 15.34 1.51 -7.78
N ARG A 60 15.36 2.76 -7.32
CA ARG A 60 15.21 3.12 -5.91
C ARG A 60 13.90 3.89 -5.72
N ALA A 61 13.12 3.52 -4.72
CA ALA A 61 11.86 4.17 -4.36
C ALA A 61 11.68 4.15 -2.84
N PHE A 62 10.86 5.08 -2.34
CA PHE A 62 10.39 5.12 -0.95
C PHE A 62 8.88 5.03 -0.96
N VAL A 63 8.32 4.14 -0.13
CA VAL A 63 6.87 3.94 -0.01
C VAL A 63 6.42 4.42 1.36
N LEU A 64 5.41 5.29 1.38
CA LEU A 64 4.76 5.75 2.60
C LEU A 64 3.30 5.33 2.59
N ASN A 65 2.91 4.49 3.54
CA ASN A 65 1.51 4.14 3.77
C ASN A 65 0.92 5.10 4.80
N VAL A 66 -0.19 5.73 4.46
CA VAL A 66 -0.94 6.64 5.34
C VAL A 66 -2.33 6.09 5.57
N PHE A 67 -2.85 6.28 6.78
CA PHE A 67 -4.22 5.93 7.13
C PHE A 67 -4.88 7.09 7.89
N LYS A 68 -6.20 7.11 7.88
CA LYS A 68 -6.99 8.19 8.49
C LYS A 68 -6.82 8.21 10.01
N ASP A 69 -6.79 9.41 10.61
CA ASP A 69 -6.87 9.52 12.07
C ASP A 69 -8.16 8.85 12.60
N GLY A 70 -8.01 8.07 13.67
CA GLY A 70 -9.10 7.30 14.28
C GLY A 70 -9.23 5.86 13.78
N VAL A 71 -8.38 5.41 12.85
CA VAL A 71 -8.26 3.96 12.55
C VAL A 71 -7.88 3.20 13.81
N ILE A 72 -8.51 2.04 14.01
CA ILE A 72 -8.25 1.13 15.13
C ILE A 72 -7.46 -0.09 14.68
N SER A 73 -6.70 -0.69 15.59
CA SER A 73 -6.04 -1.96 15.34
C SER A 73 -7.08 -3.06 15.16
N ASN A 74 -6.85 -3.91 14.16
CA ASN A 74 -7.62 -5.14 13.93
C ASN A 74 -6.78 -6.40 14.21
N SER A 75 -5.74 -6.27 15.04
CA SER A 75 -4.88 -7.38 15.45
C SER A 75 -4.41 -7.21 16.89
N ASP A 76 -4.11 -8.32 17.54
CA ASP A 76 -3.42 -8.37 18.84
C ASP A 76 -1.95 -8.78 18.67
N GLU A 77 -1.48 -8.83 17.42
CA GLU A 77 -0.12 -9.20 17.05
C GLU A 77 0.76 -7.97 16.77
N VAL A 78 2.06 -8.19 16.71
CA VAL A 78 3.03 -7.17 16.30
C VAL A 78 2.82 -6.82 14.83
N LEU A 79 2.53 -5.54 14.55
CA LEU A 79 2.27 -5.06 13.19
C LEU A 79 3.54 -4.83 12.38
N LEU A 80 4.61 -4.35 13.04
CA LEU A 80 5.92 -4.08 12.44
C LEU A 80 7.01 -4.49 13.42
N GLU A 81 8.07 -5.12 12.93
CA GLU A 81 9.22 -5.50 13.75
C GLU A 81 9.79 -4.28 14.49
N GLY A 82 9.98 -4.41 15.81
CA GLY A 82 10.46 -3.32 16.67
C GLY A 82 9.40 -2.30 17.10
N VAL A 83 8.13 -2.46 16.72
CA VAL A 83 7.01 -1.61 17.15
C VAL A 83 6.17 -2.33 18.21
N PRO A 84 5.84 -1.71 19.36
CA PRO A 84 4.95 -2.31 20.36
C PRO A 84 3.57 -2.65 19.78
N VAL A 85 2.95 -3.70 20.31
CA VAL A 85 1.58 -4.10 19.93
C VAL A 85 0.60 -2.98 20.27
N ILE A 86 -0.34 -2.73 19.35
CA ILE A 86 -1.54 -1.91 19.59
C ILE A 86 -2.70 -2.91 19.67
N PRO A 87 -3.32 -3.12 20.86
CA PRO A 87 -4.37 -4.12 21.03
C PRO A 87 -5.54 -3.92 20.08
N ARG A 88 -6.22 -5.01 19.70
CA ARG A 88 -7.39 -4.95 18.84
C ARG A 88 -8.45 -4.03 19.45
N GLY A 89 -9.03 -3.18 18.62
CA GLY A 89 -10.02 -2.19 19.05
C GLY A 89 -9.42 -0.86 19.50
N GLU A 90 -8.12 -0.81 19.81
CA GLU A 90 -7.45 0.42 20.22
C GLU A 90 -7.07 1.29 19.03
N LYS A 91 -7.11 2.61 19.23
CA LYS A 91 -6.76 3.59 18.21
C LYS A 91 -5.28 3.44 17.82
N MET A 92 -5.01 3.36 16.52
CA MET A 92 -3.67 3.42 15.95
C MET A 92 -3.04 4.80 16.22
N GLY A 93 -1.90 4.84 16.91
CA GLY A 93 -1.26 6.09 17.28
C GLY A 93 0.07 5.94 18.00
N GLY A 94 0.59 7.05 18.52
CA GLY A 94 1.84 7.11 19.29
C GLY A 94 3.07 7.41 18.44
N ARG A 95 4.27 7.21 19.02
CA ARG A 95 5.56 7.59 18.41
C ARG A 95 5.78 6.97 17.02
N PHE A 96 5.30 5.75 16.79
CA PHE A 96 5.49 5.00 15.56
C PHE A 96 4.37 5.20 14.53
N PHE A 97 3.25 5.83 14.93
CA PHE A 97 2.11 6.16 14.07
C PHE A 97 1.68 7.62 14.30
N PRO A 98 2.55 8.59 13.99
CA PRO A 98 2.30 9.99 14.28
C PRO A 98 1.25 10.60 13.34
N LEU A 99 0.56 11.65 13.81
CA LEU A 99 -0.21 12.52 12.93
C LEU A 99 0.74 13.28 11.99
N LEU A 100 0.41 13.31 10.71
CA LEU A 100 1.19 14.05 9.70
C LEU A 100 1.07 15.57 9.86
N MET A 101 -0.08 16.03 10.33
CA MET A 101 -0.35 17.44 10.60
C MET A 101 -1.16 17.54 11.90
N LYS A 102 -0.87 18.53 12.75
CA LYS A 102 -1.71 18.84 13.91
C LYS A 102 -2.94 19.59 13.41
N GLY A 103 -4.13 19.21 13.87
CA GLY A 103 -5.38 19.90 13.53
C GLY A 103 -5.32 21.36 13.95
N GLY A 104 -5.11 22.24 12.97
CA GLY A 104 -4.85 23.66 13.18
C GLY A 104 -4.82 24.41 11.84
N TYR A 105 -5.83 24.17 11.00
CA TYR A 105 -6.18 25.11 9.95
C TYR A 105 -7.59 25.60 10.25
N GLY A 106 -7.66 26.69 11.02
CA GLY A 106 -8.65 27.71 10.73
C GLY A 106 -8.32 28.25 9.34
N LEU A 107 -9.05 27.74 8.35
CA LEU A 107 -9.52 28.54 7.24
C LEU A 107 -11.02 28.77 7.48
#